data_AF-A0A844FQ41-F1
#
_entry.id   AF-A0A844FQ41-F1
#
_cell.length_a   1.000
_cell.length_b   1.000
_cell.length_c   1.000
_cell.angle_alpha   90.00
_cell.angle_beta   90.00
_cell.angle_gamma   90.00
#
_symmetry.space_group_name_H-M   'P 1'
#
loop_
_entity.id
_entity.type
_entity.pdbx_description
1 polymer ?
#
loop_
_entity_poly.entity_id
_entity_poly.type
_entity_poly.pdbx_seq_one_letter_code
_entity_poly.pdbx_strand_id
1 'polypeptide(L)'
;MTTTQDRQGHSQKRKGLIFLIVLLVIALICGIYYGYAYVNKTKIDLSKNMTVHYIGISGLASVKYVDYHFSEDETNQYQKFLKTVRYHASKSSHLANGDQITITSDYDHEIAKQLNLRIVNTSRTFTVSGLPYRF
;
A
#
# COMPACT_ATOMS: atom_id res chain seq x y z
N MET A 1 12.86 46.32 -52.22
CA MET A 1 13.30 46.49 -50.81
C MET A 1 12.47 45.65 -49.84
N THR A 2 12.11 44.41 -50.21
CA THR A 2 11.08 43.60 -49.51
C THR A 2 11.59 42.25 -48.97
N THR A 3 12.83 41.87 -49.26
CA THR A 3 13.32 40.51 -49.00
C THR A 3 13.76 40.25 -47.55
N THR A 4 14.06 41.30 -46.77
CA THR A 4 14.61 41.17 -45.41
C THR A 4 13.53 41.12 -44.32
N GLN A 5 12.40 41.81 -44.49
CA GLN A 5 11.33 41.85 -43.49
C GLN A 5 10.55 40.52 -43.40
N ASP A 6 10.30 39.88 -44.55
CA ASP A 6 9.61 38.59 -44.65
C ASP A 6 10.45 37.43 -44.04
N ARG A 7 11.76 37.44 -44.27
CA ARG A 7 12.70 36.45 -43.70
C ARG A 7 12.82 36.53 -42.17
N GLN A 8 12.74 37.74 -41.59
CA GLN A 8 12.83 37.91 -40.14
C GLN A 8 11.55 37.44 -39.41
N GLY A 9 10.37 37.75 -39.96
CA GLY A 9 9.08 37.28 -39.40
C GLY A 9 8.94 35.76 -39.43
N HIS A 10 9.39 35.11 -40.51
CA HIS A 10 9.39 33.65 -40.63
C HIS A 10 10.33 32.96 -39.61
N SER A 11 11.50 33.56 -39.32
CA SER A 11 12.46 33.04 -38.33
C SER A 11 11.94 33.15 -36.88
N GLN A 12 11.32 34.26 -36.50
CA GLN A 12 10.73 34.42 -35.17
C GLN A 12 9.55 33.45 -34.92
N LYS A 13 8.65 33.27 -35.90
CA LYS A 13 7.53 32.32 -35.81
C LYS A 13 8.02 30.87 -35.64
N ARG A 14 9.08 30.48 -36.35
CA ARG A 14 9.73 29.16 -36.19
C ARG A 14 10.36 28.97 -34.80
N LYS A 15 11.03 29.98 -34.25
CA LYS A 15 11.61 29.92 -32.90
C LYS A 15 10.54 29.81 -31.81
N GLY A 16 9.45 30.57 -31.94
CA GLY A 16 8.29 30.47 -31.05
C GLY A 16 7.60 29.10 -31.11
N LEU A 17 7.45 28.54 -32.32
CA LEU A 17 6.90 27.19 -32.52
C LEU A 17 7.79 26.10 -31.88
N ILE A 18 9.12 26.18 -32.06
CA ILE A 18 10.07 25.25 -31.43
C ILE A 18 9.98 25.32 -29.91
N PHE A 19 9.90 26.51 -29.33
CA PHE A 19 9.75 26.68 -27.88
C PHE A 19 8.47 26.02 -27.34
N LEU A 20 7.35 26.18 -28.06
CA LEU A 20 6.07 25.57 -27.71
C LEU A 20 6.11 24.04 -27.76
N ILE A 21 6.79 23.48 -28.77
CA ILE A 21 7.03 22.02 -28.89
C ILE A 21 7.90 21.52 -27.73
N VAL A 22 8.96 22.24 -27.37
CA VAL A 22 9.83 21.87 -26.23
C VAL A 22 9.05 21.89 -24.91
N LEU A 23 8.19 22.89 -24.68
CA LEU A 23 7.31 22.93 -23.51
C LEU A 23 6.35 21.74 -23.45
N LEU A 24 5.74 21.38 -24.58
CA LEU A 24 4.87 20.21 -24.70
C LEU A 24 5.62 18.90 -24.42
N VAL A 25 6.84 18.76 -24.93
CA VAL A 25 7.70 17.59 -24.67
C VAL A 25 8.08 17.49 -23.20
N ILE A 26 8.43 18.61 -22.55
CA ILE A 26 8.73 18.64 -21.12
C ILE A 26 7.48 18.25 -20.30
N ALA A 27 6.31 18.81 -20.64
CA ALA A 27 5.05 18.46 -19.97
C ALA A 27 4.72 16.97 -20.15
N LEU A 28 4.95 16.41 -21.33
CA LEU A 28 4.78 14.97 -21.60
C LEU A 28 5.76 14.12 -20.78
N ILE A 29 7.04 14.47 -20.74
CA ILE A 29 8.05 13.73 -19.95
C ILE A 29 7.70 13.78 -18.47
N CYS A 30 7.33 14.94 -17.93
CA CYS A 30 6.86 15.07 -16.55
C CYS A 30 5.60 14.23 -16.32
N GLY A 31 4.62 14.30 -17.21
CA GLY A 31 3.39 13.50 -17.13
C GLY A 31 3.66 12.01 -17.12
N ILE A 32 4.56 11.53 -17.98
CA ILE A 32 4.98 10.12 -18.03
C ILE A 32 5.70 9.73 -16.74
N TYR A 33 6.64 10.55 -16.25
CA TYR A 33 7.38 10.28 -15.01
C TYR A 33 6.45 10.16 -13.79
N TYR A 34 5.58 11.16 -13.57
CA TYR A 34 4.64 11.16 -12.46
C TYR A 34 3.56 10.09 -12.61
N GLY A 35 3.09 9.84 -13.84
CA GLY A 35 2.15 8.75 -14.14
C GLY A 35 2.74 7.37 -13.83
N TYR A 36 3.99 7.13 -14.23
CA TYR A 36 4.69 5.87 -13.96
C TYR A 36 4.88 5.65 -12.45
N ALA A 37 5.28 6.69 -11.70
CA ALA A 37 5.41 6.62 -10.25
C ALA A 37 4.08 6.34 -9.53
N TYR A 38 2.98 6.86 -10.06
CA TYR A 38 1.64 6.63 -9.51
C TYR A 38 1.12 5.21 -9.74
N VAL A 39 1.39 4.63 -10.91
CA VAL A 39 0.90 3.30 -11.28
C VAL A 39 1.75 2.17 -10.67
N ASN A 40 3.06 2.38 -10.50
CA ASN A 40 4.00 1.35 -10.06
C ASN A 40 4.28 1.36 -8.56
N LYS A 41 3.21 1.38 -7.74
CA LYS A 41 3.35 1.21 -6.29
C LYS A 41 3.51 -0.27 -5.93
N THR A 42 4.47 -0.59 -5.09
CA THR A 42 4.61 -1.96 -4.56
C THR A 42 3.42 -2.27 -3.66
N LYS A 43 2.75 -3.38 -3.92
CA LYS A 43 1.61 -3.83 -3.12
C LYS A 43 2.10 -4.61 -1.90
N ILE A 44 1.62 -4.24 -0.72
CA ILE A 44 1.85 -4.99 0.52
C ILE A 44 0.50 -5.39 1.10
N ASP A 45 0.30 -6.69 1.30
CA ASP A 45 -0.89 -7.27 1.92
C ASP A 45 -0.60 -7.56 3.39
N LEU A 46 -1.26 -6.82 4.30
CA LEU A 46 -1.04 -6.96 5.74
C LEU A 46 -1.81 -8.14 6.37
N SER A 47 -2.69 -8.80 5.63
CA SER A 47 -3.46 -9.97 6.07
C SER A 47 -2.90 -11.29 5.54
N LYS A 48 -1.84 -11.22 4.72
CA LYS A 48 -1.19 -12.36 4.08
C LYS A 48 -0.61 -13.29 5.14
N ASN A 49 -0.85 -14.59 4.98
CA ASN A 49 -0.35 -15.64 5.87
C ASN A 49 -0.69 -15.44 7.36
N MET A 50 -1.75 -14.71 7.66
CA MET A 50 -2.16 -14.45 9.04
C MET A 50 -2.87 -15.66 9.65
N THR A 51 -2.44 -16.06 10.84
CA THR A 51 -3.04 -17.14 11.63
C THR A 51 -3.28 -16.67 13.06
N VAL A 52 -4.48 -16.92 13.59
CA VAL A 52 -4.80 -16.55 14.97
C VAL A 52 -4.70 -17.77 15.87
N HIS A 53 -3.91 -17.67 16.92
CA HIS A 53 -3.75 -18.73 17.91
C HIS A 53 -4.56 -18.43 19.15
N TYR A 54 -5.35 -19.41 19.58
CA TYR A 54 -6.21 -19.31 20.74
C TYR A 54 -5.67 -20.13 21.91
N ILE A 55 -6.06 -19.73 23.12
CA ILE A 55 -5.80 -20.50 24.35
C ILE A 55 -7.08 -20.56 25.18
N GLY A 56 -7.34 -21.71 25.80
CA GLY A 56 -8.51 -21.95 26.64
C GLY A 56 -9.53 -22.90 26.02
N ILE A 57 -10.76 -22.85 26.53
CA ILE A 57 -11.90 -23.69 26.11
C ILE A 57 -13.00 -22.81 25.49
N SER A 58 -13.87 -23.41 24.67
CA SER A 58 -14.97 -22.70 24.03
C SER A 58 -15.84 -21.97 25.08
N GLY A 59 -16.05 -20.67 24.88
CA GLY A 59 -16.76 -19.76 25.78
C GLY A 59 -15.86 -18.98 26.74
N LEU A 60 -14.64 -19.46 27.02
CA LEU A 60 -13.66 -18.83 27.92
C LEU A 60 -12.28 -18.66 27.28
N ALA A 61 -12.15 -18.92 25.97
CA ALA A 61 -10.88 -18.81 25.27
C ALA A 61 -10.53 -17.35 24.97
N SER A 62 -9.23 -17.10 24.79
CA SER A 62 -8.68 -15.80 24.44
C SER A 62 -7.70 -15.92 23.27
N VAL A 63 -7.49 -14.82 22.55
CA VAL A 63 -6.41 -14.73 21.56
C VAL A 63 -5.08 -14.74 22.32
N LYS A 64 -4.21 -15.70 21.98
CA LYS A 64 -2.86 -15.80 22.54
C LYS A 64 -1.90 -14.89 21.79
N TYR A 65 -1.86 -15.05 20.47
CA TYR A 65 -1.11 -14.19 19.54
C TYR A 65 -1.66 -14.34 18.12
N VAL A 66 -1.31 -13.39 17.28
CA VAL A 66 -1.55 -13.42 15.83
C VAL A 66 -0.20 -13.61 15.16
N ASP A 67 -0.06 -14.70 14.42
CA ASP A 67 1.10 -14.94 13.58
C ASP A 67 0.87 -14.33 12.19
N TYR A 68 1.93 -13.79 11.60
CA TYR A 68 1.95 -13.22 10.26
C TYR A 68 3.35 -13.38 9.68
N HIS A 69 3.41 -13.70 8.38
CA HIS A 69 4.68 -13.99 7.73
C HIS A 69 4.83 -13.23 6.41
N PHE A 70 5.85 -12.38 6.36
CA PHE A 70 6.35 -11.71 5.16
C PHE A 70 7.61 -12.44 4.67
N SER A 71 7.90 -12.38 3.37
CA SER A 71 9.14 -12.97 2.86
C SER A 71 10.37 -12.26 3.45
N GLU A 72 11.53 -12.92 3.39
CA GLU A 72 12.78 -12.31 3.84
C GLU A 72 13.09 -11.03 3.04
N ASP A 73 12.86 -11.04 1.73
CA ASP A 73 13.01 -9.88 0.86
C ASP A 73 12.08 -8.73 1.26
N GLU A 74 10.78 -9.00 1.48
CA GLU A 74 9.81 -8.00 1.94
C GLU A 74 10.22 -7.43 3.32
N THR A 75 10.69 -8.31 4.20
CA THR A 75 11.11 -7.95 5.56
C THR A 75 12.32 -7.04 5.54
N ASN A 76 13.35 -7.39 4.76
CA ASN A 76 14.58 -6.62 4.65
C ASN A 76 14.35 -5.29 3.94
N GLN A 77 13.58 -5.30 2.85
CA GLN A 77 13.32 -4.09 2.05
C GLN A 77 12.39 -3.10 2.76
N TYR A 78 11.38 -3.59 3.48
CA TYR A 78 10.33 -2.76 4.08
C TYR A 78 10.32 -2.80 5.60
N GLN A 79 11.44 -3.19 6.24
CA GLN A 79 11.56 -3.32 7.68
C GLN A 79 11.07 -2.09 8.45
N LYS A 80 11.41 -0.89 7.95
CA LYS A 80 11.00 0.40 8.55
C LYS A 80 9.48 0.53 8.58
N PHE A 81 8.79 0.15 7.50
CA PHE A 81 7.33 0.17 7.42
C PHE A 81 6.71 -0.93 8.28
N LEU A 82 7.20 -2.17 8.16
CA LEU A 82 6.64 -3.32 8.88
C LEU A 82 6.71 -3.17 10.41
N LYS A 83 7.73 -2.48 10.94
CA LYS A 83 7.83 -2.14 12.37
C LYS A 83 6.74 -1.20 12.87
N THR A 84 6.06 -0.47 11.99
CA THR A 84 4.95 0.44 12.35
C THR A 84 3.61 -0.28 12.43
N VAL A 85 3.50 -1.48 11.86
CA VAL A 85 2.24 -2.19 11.75
C VAL A 85 1.80 -2.70 13.12
N ARG A 86 0.55 -2.42 13.48
CA ARG A 86 -0.09 -2.88 14.72
C ARG A 86 -1.36 -3.62 14.37
N TYR A 87 -1.56 -4.77 15.01
CA TYR A 87 -2.76 -5.60 14.81
C TYR A 87 -3.68 -5.51 16.02
N HIS A 88 -4.98 -5.38 15.75
CA HIS A 88 -6.03 -5.33 16.75
C HIS A 88 -7.12 -6.34 16.43
N ALA A 89 -7.53 -7.13 17.43
CA ALA A 89 -8.64 -8.07 17.29
C ALA A 89 -9.94 -7.43 17.80
N SER A 90 -11.03 -7.55 17.04
CA SER A 90 -12.36 -7.05 17.44
C SER A 90 -12.86 -7.68 18.74
N LYS A 91 -12.43 -8.90 19.05
CA LYS A 91 -12.71 -9.62 20.29
C LYS A 91 -11.50 -10.48 20.64
N SER A 92 -11.01 -10.37 21.87
CA SER A 92 -9.78 -11.04 22.33
C SER A 92 -9.99 -12.04 23.46
N SER A 93 -11.19 -12.13 24.03
CA SER A 93 -11.52 -13.02 25.16
C SER A 93 -12.96 -13.53 25.06
N HIS A 94 -13.32 -14.52 25.89
CA HIS A 94 -14.64 -15.16 25.89
C HIS A 94 -15.04 -15.70 24.51
N LEU A 95 -14.05 -16.26 23.79
CA LEU A 95 -14.21 -16.79 22.45
C LEU A 95 -14.79 -18.20 22.51
N ALA A 96 -15.75 -18.47 21.63
CA ALA A 96 -16.34 -19.79 21.43
C ALA A 96 -16.14 -20.27 20.00
N ASN A 97 -16.19 -21.59 19.78
CA ASN A 97 -16.23 -22.13 18.43
C ASN A 97 -17.45 -21.55 17.67
N GLY A 98 -17.23 -21.06 16.46
CA GLY A 98 -18.23 -20.39 15.64
C GLY A 98 -18.23 -18.86 15.76
N ASP A 99 -17.54 -18.27 16.75
CA ASP A 99 -17.38 -16.81 16.83
C ASP A 99 -16.61 -16.29 15.62
N GLN A 100 -16.97 -15.10 15.14
CA GLN A 100 -16.19 -14.36 14.16
C GLN A 100 -15.35 -13.29 14.86
N ILE A 101 -14.05 -13.30 14.57
CA ILE A 101 -13.13 -12.24 14.99
C ILE A 101 -12.55 -11.56 13.76
N THR A 102 -12.43 -10.24 13.80
CA THR A 102 -11.78 -9.48 12.74
C THR A 102 -10.48 -8.93 13.29
N ILE A 103 -9.38 -9.25 12.61
CA ILE A 103 -8.07 -8.64 12.86
C ILE A 103 -7.94 -7.45 11.92
N THR A 104 -7.68 -6.27 12.48
CA THR A 104 -7.47 -5.02 11.76
C THR A 104 -6.03 -4.55 11.97
N SER A 105 -5.40 -4.12 10.89
CA SER A 105 -4.04 -3.61 10.84
C SER A 105 -4.06 -2.09 10.74
N ASP A 106 -3.32 -1.44 11.63
CA ASP A 106 -3.00 -0.01 11.58
C ASP A 106 -1.51 0.18 11.29
N TYR A 107 -1.13 1.27 10.63
CA TYR A 107 0.23 1.53 10.17
C TYR A 107 0.49 3.02 9.95
N ASP A 108 1.77 3.38 9.84
CA ASP A 108 2.16 4.75 9.50
C ASP A 108 1.99 5.03 8.00
N HIS A 109 0.96 5.82 7.68
CA HIS A 109 0.63 6.21 6.30
C HIS A 109 1.72 7.05 5.62
N GLU A 110 2.46 7.87 6.36
CA GLU A 110 3.51 8.71 5.81
C GLU A 110 4.73 7.85 5.44
N ILE A 111 5.08 6.86 6.26
CA ILE A 111 6.14 5.91 5.92
C ILE A 111 5.73 5.06 4.70
N ALA A 112 4.48 4.60 4.62
CA ALA A 112 3.99 3.87 3.45
C ALA A 112 4.08 4.73 2.17
N LYS A 113 3.72 6.02 2.26
CA LYS A 113 3.81 6.96 1.14
C LYS A 113 5.26 7.25 0.74
N GLN A 114 6.16 7.46 1.70
CA GLN A 114 7.59 7.68 1.47
C GLN A 114 8.23 6.50 0.72
N LEU A 115 7.81 5.28 1.03
CA LEU A 115 8.29 4.05 0.40
C LEU A 115 7.49 3.66 -0.87
N ASN A 116 6.59 4.54 -1.33
CA ASN A 116 5.68 4.33 -2.46
C ASN A 116 4.91 2.99 -2.41
N LEU A 117 4.48 2.61 -1.20
CA LEU A 117 3.73 1.37 -0.96
C LEU A 117 2.23 1.60 -1.16
N ARG A 118 1.58 0.58 -1.74
CA ARG A 118 0.14 0.45 -1.78
C ARG A 118 -0.28 -0.65 -0.81
N ILE A 119 -0.79 -0.25 0.34
CA ILE A 119 -1.26 -1.18 1.36
C ILE A 119 -2.64 -1.69 0.97
N VAL A 120 -2.85 -3.00 1.07
CA VAL A 120 -4.12 -3.67 0.78
C VAL A 120 -4.45 -4.67 1.89
N ASN A 121 -5.73 -5.05 1.98
CA ASN A 121 -6.23 -6.05 2.92
C ASN A 121 -5.79 -5.78 4.37
N THR A 122 -6.18 -4.62 4.88
CA THR A 122 -5.88 -4.17 6.24
C THR A 122 -6.81 -4.78 7.29
N SER A 123 -7.76 -5.62 6.88
CA SER A 123 -8.60 -6.36 7.82
C SER A 123 -8.92 -7.74 7.28
N ARG A 124 -9.05 -8.71 8.18
CA ARG A 124 -9.44 -10.08 7.85
C ARG A 124 -10.24 -10.71 8.98
N THR A 125 -11.32 -11.37 8.61
CA THR A 125 -12.19 -12.09 9.54
C THR A 125 -11.83 -13.57 9.59
N PHE A 126 -11.77 -14.12 10.80
CA PHE A 126 -11.52 -15.53 11.10
C PHE A 126 -12.71 -16.08 11.87
N THR A 127 -13.09 -17.32 11.55
CA THR A 127 -14.02 -18.09 12.37
C THR A 127 -13.22 -18.86 13.41
N VAL A 128 -13.56 -18.69 14.69
CA VAL A 128 -12.93 -19.42 15.79
C VAL A 128 -13.36 -20.88 15.70
N SER A 129 -12.39 -21.79 15.72
CA SER A 129 -12.63 -23.24 15.64
C SER A 129 -11.53 -24.02 16.34
N GLY A 130 -11.82 -25.27 16.72
CA GLY A 130 -10.85 -26.17 17.34
C GLY A 130 -10.63 -25.96 18.83
N LEU A 131 -11.47 -25.16 19.50
CA LEU A 131 -11.44 -25.01 20.95
C LEU A 131 -12.08 -26.25 21.62
N PRO A 132 -11.47 -26.82 22.66
CA PRO A 132 -12.10 -27.88 23.46
C PRO A 132 -13.35 -27.38 24.19
N TYR A 133 -14.34 -28.25 24.40
CA TYR A 133 -15.52 -27.97 25.23
C TYR A 133 -15.30 -28.42 26.66
N ARG A 134 -15.98 -27.76 27.61
CA ARG A 134 -16.08 -28.24 29.00
C ARG A 134 -17.04 -29.44 29.03
N PHE A 135 -16.60 -30.54 29.61
CA PHE A 135 -17.43 -31.72 29.87
C PHE A 135 -18.23 -31.55 31.16
#